data_AF-A0A7Z0NBQ1-F1
#
_entry.id   AF-A0A7Z0NBQ1-F1
#
_cell.length_a   1.000
_cell.length_b   1.000
_cell.length_c   1.000
_cell.angle_alpha   90.00
_cell.angle_beta   90.00
_cell.angle_gamma   90.00
#
_symmetry.space_group_name_H-M   'P 1'
#
loop_
_entity.id
_entity.type
_entity.pdbx_description
1 polymer ?
#
loop_
_entity_poly.entity_id
_entity_poly.type
_entity_poly.pdbx_seq_one_letter_code
_entity_poly.pdbx_strand_id
1 'polypeptide(L)' 'MKKLTFCLAFAALCFFIHTAAIADENSERYVAVSNGSGVGIWVVDTKTGKTKLCYGGGAQGQYTARCTDWTD' A
#
# COMPACT_ATOMS: atom_id res chain seq x y z
N MET A 1 -6.65 29.31 47.25
CA MET A 1 -7.43 28.08 47.03
C MET A 1 -7.25 27.65 45.57
N LYS A 2 -6.81 26.39 45.38
CA LYS A 2 -7.02 25.47 44.23
C LYS A 2 -6.95 26.09 42.81
N LYS A 3 -5.82 25.99 42.09
CA LYS A 3 -5.34 24.80 41.33
C LYS A 3 -6.43 24.18 40.44
N LEU A 4 -6.86 24.81 39.33
CA LEU A 4 -7.80 24.12 38.42
C LEU A 4 -7.87 24.62 36.96
N THR A 5 -6.78 25.12 36.37
CA THR A 5 -6.84 25.67 34.99
C THR A 5 -5.74 25.21 34.04
N PHE A 6 -4.91 24.24 34.42
CA PHE A 6 -3.74 23.85 33.60
C PHE A 6 -3.87 22.55 32.80
N CYS A 7 -4.98 21.80 32.92
CA CYS A 7 -5.10 20.48 32.28
C CYS A 7 -5.85 20.45 30.93
N LEU A 8 -6.56 21.51 30.54
CA LEU A 8 -7.40 21.47 29.33
C LEU A 8 -6.67 21.84 28.03
N ALA A 9 -5.47 22.41 28.10
CA ALA A 9 -4.72 22.81 26.90
C ALA A 9 -3.94 21.67 26.23
N PHE A 10 -3.68 20.56 26.94
CA PHE A 10 -2.84 19.46 26.40
C PHE A 10 -3.65 18.37 25.68
N ALA A 11 -4.96 18.27 25.94
CA ALA A 11 -5.81 17.25 25.32
C ALA A 11 -6.20 17.56 23.86
N ALA A 12 -6.03 18.80 23.40
CA ALA A 12 -6.36 19.21 22.03
C ALA A 12 -5.26 18.87 21.00
N LEU A 13 -4.02 18.61 21.45
CA LEU A 13 -2.89 18.37 20.54
C LEU A 13 -2.80 16.91 20.05
N CYS A 14 -3.49 15.97 20.71
CA CYS A 14 -3.48 14.55 20.33
C CYS A 14 -4.52 14.19 19.26
N PHE A 15 -5.34 15.15 18.81
CA PHE A 15 -6.41 14.89 17.83
C PHE A 15 -5.95 14.96 16.36
N PHE A 16 -4.72 15.39 16.08
CA PHE A 16 -4.29 15.75 14.71
C PHE A 16 -3.31 14.80 14.03
N ILE A 17 -3.00 13.64 14.61
CA ILE A 17 -2.05 12.71 13.98
C ILE A 17 -2.64 11.29 13.91
N HIS A 18 -3.90 11.19 13.47
CA HIS A 18 -4.30 10.02 12.68
C HIS A 18 -3.85 10.30 11.25
N THR A 19 -2.55 10.16 10.99
CA THR A 19 -2.06 9.94 9.63
C THR A 19 -2.66 8.64 9.15
N ALA A 20 -3.88 8.72 8.61
CA ALA A 20 -4.44 7.66 7.81
C ALA A 20 -3.39 7.34 6.76
N ALA A 21 -2.88 6.11 6.78
CA ALA A 21 -2.16 5.58 5.64
C ALA A 21 -3.14 5.68 4.48
N ILE A 22 -2.97 6.70 3.64
CA ILE A 22 -3.72 6.85 2.40
C ILE A 22 -3.37 5.59 1.62
N ALA A 23 -4.32 4.65 1.57
CA ALA A 23 -4.27 3.59 0.60
C ALA A 23 -4.11 4.31 -0.74
N ASP A 24 -2.95 4.13 -1.37
CA ASP A 24 -2.68 4.73 -2.67
C ASP A 24 -3.55 3.99 -3.68
N GLU A 25 -4.81 4.44 -3.80
CA GLU A 25 -5.82 3.92 -4.72
C GLU A 25 -5.57 4.42 -6.15
N ASN A 26 -4.36 4.89 -6.47
CA ASN A 26 -4.01 5.27 -7.82
C ASN A 26 -3.83 4.01 -8.67
N SER A 27 -4.90 3.63 -9.38
CA SER A 27 -4.90 2.53 -10.35
C SER A 27 -3.90 2.72 -11.49
N GLU A 28 -3.42 3.94 -11.72
CA GLU A 28 -2.40 4.26 -12.74
C GLU A 28 -0.96 4.11 -12.22
N ARG A 29 -0.77 3.90 -10.91
CA ARG A 29 0.57 3.73 -10.32
C ARG A 29 1.23 2.42 -10.70
N TYR A 30 0.44 1.38 -10.97
CA TYR A 30 0.96 0.02 -11.20
C TYR A 30 0.65 -0.46 -12.61
N VAL A 31 1.69 -0.78 -13.37
CA VAL A 31 1.55 -1.32 -14.72
C VAL A 31 1.90 -2.81 -14.71
N ALA A 32 1.03 -3.63 -15.29
CA ALA A 32 1.29 -5.04 -15.53
C ALA A 32 1.94 -5.22 -16.90
N VAL A 33 3.10 -5.88 -16.94
CA VAL A 33 3.84 -6.19 -18.16
C VAL A 33 4.09 -7.70 -18.25
N SER A 34 4.00 -8.25 -19.45
CA SER A 34 4.28 -9.67 -19.70
C SER A 34 5.73 -9.99 -19.33
N ASN A 35 5.95 -11.12 -18.66
CA ASN A 35 7.31 -11.58 -18.36
C ASN A 35 7.97 -12.35 -19.52
N GLY A 36 7.30 -12.48 -20.67
CA GLY A 36 7.81 -13.19 -21.86
C GLY A 36 7.75 -14.71 -21.80
N SER A 37 7.63 -15.32 -20.61
CA SER A 37 7.55 -16.78 -20.42
C SER A 37 6.13 -17.35 -20.43
N GLY A 38 5.12 -16.48 -20.26
CA GLY A 38 3.71 -16.89 -20.12
C GLY A 38 3.34 -17.41 -18.72
N VAL A 39 4.29 -17.46 -17.78
CA VAL A 39 4.07 -18.02 -16.43
C VAL A 39 3.84 -16.92 -15.37
N GLY A 40 3.86 -15.63 -15.71
CA GLY A 40 3.56 -14.56 -14.76
C GLY A 40 3.57 -13.16 -15.38
N ILE A 41 3.32 -12.15 -14.55
CA ILE A 41 3.36 -10.74 -14.92
C ILE A 41 4.32 -9.97 -14.02
N TRP A 42 5.10 -9.07 -14.61
CA TRP A 42 5.81 -8.06 -13.86
C TRP A 42 4.84 -6.94 -13.50
N VAL A 43 4.83 -6.53 -12.24
CA VAL A 43 4.13 -5.32 -11.79
C VAL A 43 5.18 -4.25 -11.54
N VAL A 44 5.06 -3.14 -12.23
CA VAL A 44 5.97 -2.00 -12.14
C VAL A 44 5.28 -0.86 -11.41
N ASP A 45 5.91 -0.33 -10.36
CA ASP A 45 5.49 0.92 -9.73
C ASP A 45 6.08 2.10 -10.52
N THR A 46 5.23 2.81 -11.27
CA THR A 46 5.66 3.91 -12.15
C THR A 46 6.23 5.10 -11.39
N LYS A 47 5.95 5.20 -10.08
CA LYS A 47 6.49 6.27 -9.22
C LYS A 47 7.92 6.00 -8.79
N THR A 48 8.25 4.73 -8.52
CA THR A 48 9.54 4.35 -7.92
C THR A 48 10.45 3.57 -8.85
N GLY A 49 9.92 3.03 -9.95
CA GLY A 49 10.64 2.13 -10.86
C GLY A 49 10.78 0.70 -10.34
N LYS A 50 10.40 0.43 -9.08
CA LYS A 50 10.50 -0.90 -8.48
C LYS A 50 9.57 -1.89 -9.18
N THR A 51 9.99 -3.14 -9.21
CA THR A 51 9.25 -4.23 -9.84
C THR A 51 9.00 -5.38 -8.88
N LYS A 52 7.96 -6.17 -9.14
CA LYS A 52 7.75 -7.47 -8.51
C LYS A 52 7.12 -8.44 -9.50
N LEU A 53 7.38 -9.73 -9.35
CA LEU A 53 6.83 -10.76 -10.22
C LEU A 53 5.61 -11.39 -9.55
N CYS A 54 4.48 -11.41 -10.25
CA CYS A 54 3.23 -12.02 -9.78
C CYS A 54 2.82 -13.19 -10.66
N TYR A 55 2.47 -14.29 -10.01
CA TYR A 55 1.97 -15.53 -10.62
C TYR A 55 0.48 -15.66 -10.33
N GLY A 56 -0.32 -15.87 -11.38
CA GLY A 56 -1.72 -16.23 -11.24
C GLY A 56 -1.86 -17.70 -10.87
N GLY A 57 -2.67 -17.99 -9.86
CA GLY A 57 -3.00 -19.35 -9.45
C GLY A 57 -4.37 -19.42 -8.79
N GLY A 58 -5.02 -20.58 -8.87
CA GLY A 58 -6.30 -20.81 -8.22
C GLY A 58 -7.12 -21.89 -8.91
N ALA A 59 -8.12 -22.41 -8.20
CA ALA A 59 -9.10 -23.32 -8.78
C ALA A 59 -10.09 -22.53 -9.67
N GLN A 60 -10.79 -23.23 -10.57
CA GLN A 60 -11.80 -22.63 -11.45
C GLN A 60 -12.71 -21.65 -10.68
N GLY A 61 -12.73 -20.39 -11.10
CA GLY A 61 -13.56 -19.33 -10.51
C GLY A 61 -12.90 -18.50 -9.40
N GLN A 62 -11.67 -18.80 -8.98
CA GLN A 62 -10.91 -17.96 -8.04
C GLN A 62 -9.53 -17.61 -8.59
N TYR A 63 -9.32 -16.33 -8.92
CA TYR A 63 -8.02 -15.82 -9.32
C TYR A 63 -7.29 -15.30 -8.07
N THR A 64 -6.27 -16.03 -7.62
CA THR A 64 -5.33 -15.51 -6.61
C THR A 64 -4.01 -15.18 -7.28
N ALA A 65 -3.36 -14.10 -6.84
CA ALA A 65 -2.02 -13.75 -7.28
C ALA A 65 -1.04 -13.97 -6.12
N ARG A 66 0.08 -14.63 -6.41
CA ARG A 66 1.23 -14.70 -5.50
C ARG A 66 2.34 -13.84 -6.08
N CYS A 67 2.81 -12.86 -5.32
CA CYS A 67 3.82 -11.92 -5.77
C CYS A 67 5.10 -12.06 -4.94
N THR A 68 6.25 -11.79 -5.57
CA THR A 68 7.52 -11.55 -4.86
C THR A 68 7.48 -10.22 -4.11
N ASP A 69 8.49 -10.00 -3.27
CA ASP A 69 8.78 -8.67 -2.74
C ASP A 69 9.19 -7.70 -3.86
N TRP A 70 9.12 -6.40 -3.56
CA TRP A 70 9.56 -5.35 -4.45
C TRP A 70 11.09 -5.34 -4.58
N THR A 71 11.59 -5.26 -5.80
CA THR A 71 13.01 -5.16 -6.14
C THR A 71 13.28 -3.92 -6.99
N ASP A 72 14.49 -3.38 -6.88
CA ASP A 72 14.99 -2.27 -7.71
C ASP A 72 15.43 -2.74 -9.10
#